data_AF-A0A3A8IPM2-F1
#
_entry.id   AF-A0A3A8IPM2-F1
#
_cell.length_a   1.000
_cell.length_b   1.000
_cell.length_c   1.000
_cell.angle_alpha   90.00
_cell.angle_beta   90.00
_cell.angle_gamma   90.00
#
_symmetry.space_group_name_H-M   'P 1'
#
loop_
_entity.id
_entity.type
_entity.pdbx_description
1 polymer ?
#
loop_
_entity_poly.entity_id
_entity_poly.type
_entity_poly.pdbx_seq_one_letter_code
_entity_poly.pdbx_strand_id
1 'polypeptide(L)' 'VRVATESCIDAVFALISADSGLDPHRARMIAVGLVGMSVDCARYWLDADKPISKSDAFEGTVQFAWGGLSHVPLTRS' A
#
# COMPACT_ATOMS: atom_id res chain seq x y z
N VAL A 1 -5.04 12.40 12.96
CA VAL A 1 -4.30 11.49 12.05
C VAL A 1 -4.65 10.03 12.29
N ARG A 2 -4.47 9.48 13.50
CA ARG A 2 -4.74 8.06 13.80
C ARG A 2 -6.16 7.57 13.43
N VAL A 3 -7.19 8.38 13.70
CA VAL A 3 -8.60 8.08 13.37
C VAL A 3 -8.84 7.98 11.86
N ALA A 4 -8.22 8.85 11.05
CA ALA A 4 -8.39 8.81 9.60
C ALA A 4 -7.76 7.53 9.00
N THR A 5 -6.62 7.10 9.53
CA THR A 5 -5.97 5.85 9.13
C THR A 5 -6.84 4.63 9.47
N GLU A 6 -7.48 4.62 10.65
CA GLU A 6 -8.40 3.55 11.05
C GLU A 6 -9.61 3.44 10.10
N SER A 7 -10.24 4.55 9.74
CA SER A 7 -11.36 4.53 8.78
C SER A 7 -10.95 4.05 7.38
N CYS A 8 -9.74 4.41 6.92
CA CYS A 8 -9.21 3.88 5.65
C CYS A 8 -8.96 2.38 5.72
N ILE A 9 -8.44 1.88 6.85
CA ILE A 9 -8.23 0.44 7.06
C ILE A 9 -9.55 -0.31 6.99
N ASP A 10 -10.60 0.20 7.64
CA ASP A 10 -11.91 -0.44 7.64
C ASP A 10 -12.53 -0.49 6.23
N ALA A 11 -12.38 0.58 5.45
CA ALA A 11 -12.85 0.62 4.06
C ALA A 11 -12.12 -0.39 3.17
N VAL A 12 -10.78 -0.48 3.28
CA VAL A 12 -9.96 -1.45 2.53
C VAL A 12 -10.27 -2.88 2.98
N PHE A 13 -10.43 -3.10 4.29
CA PHE A 13 -10.81 -4.39 4.86
C PHE A 13 -12.15 -4.90 4.30
N ALA A 14 -13.15 -4.03 4.17
CA ALA A 14 -14.45 -4.40 3.63
C ALA A 14 -14.35 -4.95 2.19
N LEU A 15 -13.54 -4.30 1.34
CA LEU A 15 -13.30 -4.75 -0.03
C LEU A 15 -12.54 -6.08 -0.08
N ILE A 16 -11.42 -6.19 0.67
CA ILE A 16 -10.63 -7.42 0.70
C ILE A 16 -11.47 -8.60 1.20
N SER A 17 -12.24 -8.40 2.25
CA SER A 17 -13.05 -9.47 2.84
C SER A 17 -14.17 -9.94 1.91
N ALA A 18 -14.77 -9.03 1.15
CA ALA A 18 -15.82 -9.35 0.19
C ALA A 18 -15.30 -10.20 -0.99
N ASP A 19 -14.08 -9.92 -1.46
CA ASP A 19 -13.61 -10.43 -2.76
C ASP A 19 -12.58 -11.58 -2.65
N SER A 20 -12.01 -11.83 -1.47
CA SER A 20 -10.85 -12.75 -1.34
C SER A 20 -11.14 -14.11 -0.70
N GLY A 21 -12.26 -14.27 0.01
CA GLY A 21 -12.54 -15.48 0.80
C GLY A 21 -11.59 -15.73 1.99
N LEU A 22 -10.75 -14.75 2.34
CA LEU A 22 -9.85 -14.84 3.48
C LEU A 22 -10.61 -14.75 4.82
N ASP A 23 -10.04 -15.32 5.88
CA ASP A 23 -10.56 -15.11 7.22
C ASP A 23 -10.46 -13.62 7.63
N PRO A 24 -11.37 -13.12 8.49
CA PRO A 24 -11.41 -11.70 8.83
C PRO A 24 -10.11 -11.15 9.44
N HIS A 25 -9.38 -11.96 10.23
CA HIS A 25 -8.15 -11.50 10.85
C HIS A 25 -7.04 -11.32 9.82
N ARG A 26 -6.91 -12.27 8.88
CA ARG A 26 -5.96 -12.16 7.78
C ARG A 26 -6.32 -11.03 6.82
N ALA A 27 -7.59 -10.88 6.45
CA ALA A 27 -8.05 -9.76 5.62
C ALA A 27 -7.75 -8.41 6.27
N ARG A 28 -8.00 -8.27 7.59
CA ARG A 28 -7.69 -7.05 8.32
C ARG A 28 -6.19 -6.78 8.41
N MET A 29 -5.37 -7.81 8.64
CA MET A 29 -3.92 -7.68 8.66
C MET A 29 -3.38 -7.17 7.32
N ILE A 30 -3.89 -7.69 6.20
CA ILE A 30 -3.51 -7.22 4.86
C ILE A 30 -3.97 -5.78 4.65
N ALA A 31 -5.19 -5.42 5.05
CA ALA A 31 -5.70 -4.05 4.95
C ALA A 31 -4.83 -3.04 5.72
N VAL A 32 -4.44 -3.38 6.96
CA VAL A 32 -3.50 -2.59 7.77
C VAL A 32 -2.18 -2.40 7.05
N GLY A 33 -1.61 -3.49 6.52
CA GLY A 33 -0.35 -3.45 5.77
C GLY A 33 -0.42 -2.59 4.52
N LEU A 34 -1.49 -2.72 3.72
CA LEU A 34 -1.68 -1.98 2.48
C LEU A 34 -1.83 -0.47 2.72
N VAL A 35 -2.60 -0.07 3.72
CA VAL A 35 -2.76 1.34 4.10
C VAL A 35 -1.46 1.88 4.67
N GLY A 36 -0.79 1.15 5.56
CA GLY A 36 0.49 1.55 6.16
C GLY A 36 1.57 1.78 5.10
N MET A 37 1.76 0.80 4.21
CA MET A 37 2.71 0.90 3.10
C MET A 37 2.43 2.12 2.21
N SER A 38 1.16 2.36 1.86
CA SER A 38 0.78 3.51 1.04
C SER A 38 1.13 4.84 1.72
N VAL A 39 0.90 4.95 3.04
CA VAL A 39 1.25 6.13 3.83
C VAL A 39 2.76 6.30 3.91
N ASP A 40 3.51 5.24 4.20
CA ASP A 40 4.97 5.32 4.37
C ASP A 40 5.68 5.65 3.05
N CYS A 41 5.24 5.09 1.91
CA CYS A 41 5.73 5.48 0.58
C CYS A 41 5.47 6.96 0.29
N ALA A 42 4.26 7.46 0.56
CA ALA A 42 3.91 8.87 0.33
C ALA A 42 4.69 9.82 1.24
N ARG A 43 4.88 9.44 2.51
CA ARG A 43 5.68 10.21 3.48
C ARG A 43 7.13 10.28 3.06
N TYR A 44 7.76 9.16 2.71
CA TYR A 44 9.11 9.16 2.18
C TYR A 44 9.25 10.11 0.97
N TRP A 45 8.33 10.03 0.01
CA TRP A 45 8.36 10.90 -1.17
C TRP A 45 8.23 12.39 -0.80
N LEU A 46 7.37 12.74 0.16
CA LEU A 46 7.20 14.11 0.63
C LEU A 46 8.41 14.61 1.44
N ASP A 47 8.90 13.80 2.37
CA ASP A 47 9.99 14.13 3.30
C ASP A 47 11.34 14.22 2.56
N ALA A 48 11.48 13.55 1.41
CA ALA A 48 12.63 13.62 0.51
C ALA A 48 12.54 14.73 -0.54
N ASP A 49 11.69 15.75 -0.33
CA ASP A 49 11.47 16.89 -1.24
C ASP A 49 11.00 16.50 -2.65
N LYS A 50 10.15 15.46 -2.74
CA LYS A 50 9.51 15.00 -3.99
C LYS A 50 10.54 14.68 -5.09
N PRO A 51 11.44 13.71 -4.87
CA PRO A 51 12.61 13.48 -5.73
C PRO A 51 12.28 12.90 -7.11
N ILE A 52 11.06 12.39 -7.28
CA ILE A 52 10.49 11.90 -8.55
C ILE A 52 9.11 12.53 -8.77
N SER A 53 8.56 12.45 -9.99
CA SER A 53 7.23 12.98 -10.24
C SER A 53 6.18 12.27 -9.38
N LYS A 54 5.08 12.96 -9.06
CA LYS A 54 3.97 12.36 -8.32
C LYS A 54 3.41 11.12 -9.03
N SER A 55 3.38 11.15 -10.37
CA SER A 55 2.89 10.03 -11.18
C SER A 55 3.80 8.81 -11.02
N ASP A 56 5.11 8.99 -11.04
CA ASP A 56 6.07 7.89 -10.89
C ASP A 56 6.02 7.30 -9.47
N ALA A 57 5.90 8.17 -8.46
CA ALA A 57 5.75 7.72 -7.07
C ALA A 57 4.44 6.93 -6.86
N PHE A 58 3.34 7.40 -7.46
CA PHE A 58 2.05 6.72 -7.42
C PHE A 58 2.13 5.36 -8.11
N GLU A 59 2.62 5.32 -9.35
CA GLU A 59 2.69 4.08 -10.14
C GLU A 59 3.59 3.05 -9.45
N GLY A 60 4.77 3.46 -8.96
CA GLY A 60 5.67 2.58 -8.22
C GLY A 60 5.02 1.97 -6.96
N THR A 61 4.25 2.78 -6.22
CA THR A 61 3.53 2.31 -5.02
C THR A 61 2.44 1.30 -5.39
N VAL A 62 1.67 1.55 -6.45
CA VAL A 62 0.61 0.64 -6.93
C VAL A 62 1.20 -0.67 -7.45
N GLN A 63 2.25 -0.62 -8.27
CA GLN A 63 2.94 -1.80 -8.78
C GLN A 63 3.49 -2.66 -7.63
N PHE A 64 4.08 -2.04 -6.61
CA PHE A 64 4.56 -2.75 -5.43
C PHE A 64 3.41 -3.34 -4.60
N ALA A 65 2.31 -2.61 -4.42
CA ALA A 65 1.14 -3.12 -3.71
C ALA A 65 0.53 -4.38 -4.35
N TRP A 66 0.56 -4.43 -5.68
CA TRP A 66 -0.05 -5.52 -6.45
C TRP A 66 0.90 -6.70 -6.68
N GLY A 67 2.12 -6.42 -7.13
CA GLY A 67 3.11 -7.44 -7.49
C GLY A 67 3.98 -7.89 -6.31
N GLY A 68 4.04 -7.11 -5.23
CA GLY A 68 4.97 -7.35 -4.13
C GLY A 68 6.43 -7.38 -4.59
N LEU A 69 7.29 -7.91 -3.73
CA LEU A 69 8.74 -8.02 -4.02
C LEU A 69 9.06 -8.94 -5.19
N SER A 70 8.18 -9.89 -5.53
CA SER A 70 8.42 -10.84 -6.62
C SER A 70 8.39 -10.20 -8.01
N HIS A 71 7.84 -8.98 -8.13
CA HIS A 71 7.75 -8.24 -9.40
C HIS A 71 8.66 -7.01 -9.45
N VAL A 72 9.52 -6.80 -8.44
CA VAL A 72 10.50 -5.70 -8.49
C VAL A 72 11.54 -6.01 -9.58
N PRO A 73 11.83 -5.08 -10.50
CA PRO A 73 12.80 -5.31 -11.56
C PRO A 73 14.18 -5.68 -10.99
N LEU A 74 14.65 -6.88 -11.34
CA LEU A 74 16.00 -7.30 -11.03
C LEU A 74 16.95 -6.63 -12.02
N THR A 75 17.93 -5.88 -11.52
CA THR A 75 19.10 -5.53 -12.33
C THR A 75 19.83 -6.82 -12.66
N ARG A 76 19.67 -7.32 -13.87
CA ARG A 76 20.47 -8.43 -14.39
C ARG A 76 21.91 -7.92 -14.53
N SER A 77 22.80 -8.42 -13.68
CA SER A 77 24.26 -8.34 -13.89
C SER A 77 24.66 -9.22 -15.05
#